data_AF-A0A257KZG1-F1
#
_entry.id   AF-A0A257KZG1-F1
#
_cell.length_a   1.000
_cell.length_b   1.000
_cell.length_c   1.000
_cell.angle_alpha   90.00
_cell.angle_beta   90.00
_cell.angle_gamma   90.00
#
_symmetry.space_group_name_H-M   'P 1'
#
loop_
_entity.id
_entity.type
_entity.pdbx_description
1 polymer ?
#
loop_
_entity_poly.entity_id
_entity_poly.type
_entity_poly.pdbx_seq_one_letter_code
_entity_poly.pdbx_strand_id
1 'polypeptide(L)'
;MPTLTETQCLATILDAVPGFQEQWDDHLAAHPGEPPDLAADLAELAAYAHALLARRQAGELHAVLAVAERLLRDGNPAVQEAVCGGFLESLAEPLAPDEPGLPLLLAALGPASRAYLQHWQRFSGRALPGL
;
A
#
# COMPACT_ATOMS: atom_id res chain seq x y z
N MET A 1 -3.95 -16.10 -16.77
CA MET A 1 -5.10 -15.34 -16.25
C MET A 1 -4.95 -13.90 -16.73
N PRO A 2 -6.04 -13.14 -16.94
CA PRO A 2 -5.92 -11.73 -17.30
C PRO A 2 -5.22 -10.96 -16.16
N THR A 3 -4.27 -10.12 -16.54
CA THR A 3 -3.50 -9.25 -15.65
C THR A 3 -4.37 -8.08 -15.18
N LEU A 4 -4.30 -7.70 -13.90
CA LEU A 4 -5.05 -6.55 -13.35
C LEU A 4 -4.57 -5.24 -13.99
N THR A 5 -5.52 -4.42 -14.43
CA THR A 5 -5.25 -3.09 -15.01
C THR A 5 -5.47 -1.97 -14.00
N GLU A 6 -5.03 -0.77 -14.36
CA GLU A 6 -5.17 0.47 -13.60
C GLU A 6 -6.64 0.73 -13.26
N THR A 7 -7.54 0.56 -14.23
CA THR A 7 -8.98 0.75 -14.05
C THR A 7 -9.62 -0.28 -13.10
N GLN A 8 -9.00 -1.45 -12.96
CA GLN A 8 -9.48 -2.52 -12.06
C GLN A 8 -8.86 -2.44 -10.67
N CYS A 9 -7.73 -1.73 -10.52
CA CYS A 9 -6.93 -1.67 -9.29
C CYS A 9 -7.78 -1.15 -8.12
N LEU A 10 -8.37 0.04 -8.28
CA LEU A 10 -9.13 0.69 -7.22
C LEU A 10 -10.40 -0.09 -6.84
N ALA A 11 -11.13 -0.61 -7.83
CA ALA A 11 -12.29 -1.47 -7.57
C ALA A 11 -11.89 -2.73 -6.78
N THR A 12 -10.72 -3.30 -7.07
CA THR A 12 -10.18 -4.46 -6.33
C THR A 12 -9.82 -4.09 -4.89
N ILE A 13 -9.30 -2.89 -4.67
CA ILE A 13 -8.97 -2.39 -3.32
C ILE A 13 -10.24 -2.18 -2.50
N LEU A 14 -11.25 -1.48 -3.04
CA LEU A 14 -12.48 -1.17 -2.31
C LEU A 14 -13.30 -2.43 -1.99
N ASP A 15 -13.28 -3.44 -2.87
CA ASP A 15 -13.91 -4.74 -2.61
C ASP A 15 -13.18 -5.52 -1.48
N ALA A 16 -11.84 -5.47 -1.47
CA ALA A 16 -11.02 -6.18 -0.49
C ALA A 16 -10.93 -5.46 0.87
N VAL A 17 -11.05 -4.12 0.88
CA VAL A 17 -10.88 -3.27 2.06
C VAL A 17 -12.02 -2.24 2.14
N PRO A 18 -13.25 -2.68 2.50
CA PRO A 18 -14.41 -1.77 2.54
C PRO A 18 -14.26 -0.59 3.51
N GLY A 19 -13.46 -0.74 4.58
CA GLY A 19 -13.21 0.35 5.53
C GLY A 19 -12.37 1.50 4.96
N PHE A 20 -11.76 1.33 3.79
CA PHE A 20 -11.06 2.41 3.08
C PHE A 20 -12.03 3.35 2.33
N GLN A 21 -13.27 2.93 2.09
CA GLN A 21 -14.23 3.66 1.25
C GLN A 21 -14.45 5.11 1.72
N GLU A 22 -14.59 5.35 3.02
CA GLU A 22 -14.85 6.69 3.56
C GLU A 22 -13.67 7.64 3.28
N GLN A 23 -12.44 7.20 3.54
CA GLN A 23 -11.24 7.99 3.27
C GLN A 23 -11.03 8.20 1.77
N TRP A 24 -11.36 7.20 0.95
CA TRP A 24 -11.29 7.32 -0.49
C TRP A 24 -12.29 8.36 -1.05
N ASP A 25 -13.52 8.39 -0.53
CA ASP A 25 -14.52 9.38 -0.91
C ASP A 25 -14.07 10.81 -0.55
N ASP A 26 -13.45 10.98 0.64
CA ASP A 26 -12.87 12.25 1.07
C ASP A 26 -11.73 12.71 0.16
N HIS A 27 -10.83 11.80 -0.25
CA HIS A 27 -9.76 12.07 -1.20
C HIS A 27 -10.29 12.56 -2.54
N LEU A 28 -11.31 11.90 -3.09
CA LEU A 28 -11.96 12.33 -4.34
C LEU A 28 -12.62 13.71 -4.21
N ALA A 29 -13.23 14.00 -3.07
CA ALA A 29 -13.85 15.31 -2.81
C ALA A 29 -12.82 16.44 -2.71
N ALA A 30 -11.61 16.14 -2.23
CA ALA A 30 -10.52 17.11 -2.11
C ALA A 30 -9.85 17.46 -3.45
N HIS A 31 -9.96 16.58 -4.46
CA HIS A 31 -9.28 16.73 -5.76
C HIS A 31 -10.27 16.77 -6.95
N PRO A 32 -11.23 17.73 -6.98
CA PRO A 32 -12.26 17.75 -8.00
C PRO A 32 -11.69 18.10 -9.38
N GLY A 33 -11.83 17.18 -10.34
CA GLY A 33 -11.45 17.38 -11.74
C GLY A 33 -9.97 17.13 -12.05
N GLU A 34 -9.21 16.60 -11.09
CA GLU A 34 -7.86 16.12 -11.35
C GLU A 34 -7.90 14.82 -12.19
N PRO A 35 -6.94 14.63 -13.11
CA PRO A 35 -6.83 13.38 -13.85
C PRO A 35 -6.45 12.24 -12.89
N PRO A 36 -6.90 10.99 -13.15
CA PRO A 36 -6.50 9.85 -12.34
C PRO A 36 -4.98 9.67 -12.32
N ASP A 37 -4.42 9.50 -11.12
CA ASP A 37 -3.01 9.17 -10.89
C ASP A 37 -2.95 7.99 -9.91
N LEU A 38 -2.71 6.80 -10.46
CA LEU A 38 -2.74 5.57 -9.68
C LEU A 38 -1.70 5.56 -8.55
N ALA A 39 -0.54 6.21 -8.74
CA ALA A 39 0.48 6.26 -7.70
C ALA A 39 0.03 7.15 -6.54
N ALA A 40 -0.56 8.31 -6.84
CA ALA A 40 -1.15 9.19 -5.83
C ALA A 40 -2.33 8.52 -5.10
N ASP A 41 -3.19 7.82 -5.83
CA ASP A 41 -4.32 7.09 -5.26
C ASP A 41 -3.87 5.96 -4.33
N LEU A 42 -2.77 5.29 -4.65
CA LEU A 42 -2.16 4.26 -3.80
C LEU A 42 -1.40 4.84 -2.60
N ALA A 43 -0.92 6.08 -2.68
CA ALA A 43 -0.37 6.79 -1.54
C ALA A 43 -1.45 7.09 -0.49
N GLU A 44 -2.69 7.34 -0.92
CA GLU A 44 -3.83 7.47 -0.02
C GLU A 44 -4.12 6.16 0.73
N LEU A 45 -4.04 5.01 0.05
CA LEU A 45 -4.13 3.70 0.70
C LEU A 45 -2.98 3.47 1.71
N ALA A 46 -1.78 3.98 1.42
CA ALA A 46 -0.67 3.93 2.37
C ALA A 46 -0.92 4.80 3.61
N ALA A 47 -1.51 5.99 3.44
CA ALA A 47 -1.92 6.84 4.56
C ALA A 47 -2.99 6.14 5.43
N TYR A 48 -3.94 5.45 4.80
CA TYR A 48 -4.90 4.60 5.51
C TYR A 48 -4.20 3.48 6.30
N ALA A 49 -3.25 2.76 5.68
CA ALA A 49 -2.48 1.71 6.35
C ALA A 49 -1.69 2.23 7.57
N HIS A 50 -1.13 3.44 7.50
CA HIS A 50 -0.51 4.12 8.65
C HIS A 50 -1.50 4.35 9.79
N ALA A 51 -2.72 4.81 9.48
CA ALA A 51 -3.76 4.98 10.49
C ALA A 51 -4.13 3.64 11.16
N LEU A 52 -4.21 2.54 10.39
CA LEU A 52 -4.45 1.20 10.92
C LEU A 52 -3.32 0.73 11.83
N LEU A 53 -2.06 0.99 11.46
CA LEU A 53 -0.88 0.68 12.29
C LEU A 53 -0.94 1.43 13.63
N ALA A 54 -1.21 2.73 13.60
CA ALA A 54 -1.34 3.55 14.81
C ALA A 54 -2.46 3.06 15.74
N ARG A 55 -3.59 2.60 15.16
CA ARG A 55 -4.74 2.06 15.88
C ARG A 55 -4.61 0.57 16.22
N ARG A 56 -3.52 -0.09 15.81
CA ARG A 56 -3.27 -1.54 15.96
C ARG A 56 -4.40 -2.42 15.38
N GLN A 57 -5.01 -1.98 14.28
CA GLN A 57 -6.09 -2.71 13.60
C GLN A 57 -5.52 -3.79 12.66
N ALA A 58 -4.99 -4.85 13.27
CA ALA A 58 -4.27 -5.92 12.57
C ALA A 58 -5.05 -6.58 11.43
N GLY A 59 -6.34 -6.87 11.63
CA GLY A 59 -7.16 -7.58 10.64
C GLY A 59 -7.33 -6.80 9.35
N GLU A 60 -7.60 -5.49 9.45
CA GLU A 60 -7.78 -4.62 8.30
C GLU A 60 -6.45 -4.30 7.63
N LEU A 61 -5.38 -4.13 8.40
CA LEU A 61 -4.04 -3.98 7.86
C LEU A 61 -3.62 -5.21 7.04
N HIS A 62 -3.94 -6.42 7.51
CA HIS A 62 -3.69 -7.65 6.76
C HIS A 62 -4.45 -7.65 5.44
N ALA A 63 -5.71 -7.18 5.40
CA ALA A 63 -6.47 -7.09 4.16
C ALA A 63 -5.82 -6.10 3.17
N VAL A 64 -5.38 -4.94 3.65
CA VAL A 64 -4.65 -3.94 2.85
C VAL A 64 -3.37 -4.53 2.26
N LEU A 65 -2.51 -5.16 3.06
CA LEU A 65 -1.27 -5.72 2.53
C LEU A 65 -1.49 -6.94 1.65
N ALA A 66 -2.54 -7.72 1.89
CA ALA A 66 -2.91 -8.83 1.03
C ALA A 66 -3.36 -8.35 -0.36
N VAL A 67 -4.14 -7.26 -0.45
CA VAL A 67 -4.52 -6.70 -1.75
C VAL A 67 -3.33 -6.06 -2.45
N ALA A 68 -2.46 -5.34 -1.74
CA ALA A 68 -1.23 -4.79 -2.32
C ALA A 68 -0.30 -5.89 -2.87
N GLU A 69 -0.11 -6.97 -2.12
CA GLU A 69 0.65 -8.15 -2.56
C GLU A 69 0.03 -8.78 -3.82
N ARG A 70 -1.30 -8.88 -3.89
CA ARG A 70 -2.00 -9.37 -5.08
C ARG A 70 -1.78 -8.46 -6.28
N LEU A 71 -1.93 -7.14 -6.11
CA LEU A 71 -1.71 -6.16 -7.17
C LEU A 71 -0.27 -6.18 -7.68
N LEU A 72 0.70 -6.35 -6.77
CA LEU A 72 2.11 -6.46 -7.15
C LEU A 72 2.41 -7.72 -7.97
N ARG A 73 1.75 -8.85 -7.68
CA ARG A 73 1.98 -10.10 -8.44
C ARG A 73 1.20 -10.17 -9.74
N ASP A 74 -0.07 -9.76 -9.69
CA ASP A 74 -1.04 -10.03 -10.76
C ASP A 74 -1.35 -8.79 -11.60
N GLY A 75 -0.87 -7.61 -11.19
CA GLY A 75 -1.00 -6.33 -11.91
C GLY A 75 -0.10 -6.23 -13.13
N ASN A 76 -0.49 -5.34 -14.05
CA ASN A 76 0.34 -5.01 -15.21
C ASN A 76 1.53 -4.14 -14.75
N PRO A 77 2.52 -3.87 -15.62
CA PRO A 77 3.69 -3.10 -15.22
C PRO A 77 3.38 -1.75 -14.58
N ALA A 78 2.36 -1.04 -15.07
CA ALA A 78 1.94 0.25 -14.50
C ALA A 78 1.34 0.10 -13.09
N VAL A 79 0.48 -0.91 -12.87
CA VAL A 79 -0.05 -1.22 -11.53
C VAL A 79 1.07 -1.63 -10.57
N GLN A 80 2.01 -2.47 -11.03
CA GLN A 80 3.14 -2.90 -10.22
C GLN A 80 4.03 -1.73 -9.80
N GLU A 81 4.34 -0.83 -10.74
CA GLU A 81 5.11 0.38 -10.48
C GLU A 81 4.38 1.30 -9.49
N ALA A 82 3.08 1.50 -9.66
CA ALA A 82 2.28 2.30 -8.75
C ALA A 82 2.16 1.68 -7.35
N VAL A 83 2.07 0.35 -7.22
CA VAL A 83 2.09 -0.34 -5.91
C VAL A 83 3.45 -0.19 -5.24
N CYS A 84 4.53 -0.28 -6.00
CA CYS A 84 5.88 -0.07 -5.49
C CYS A 84 6.04 1.35 -4.94
N GLY A 85 5.95 2.37 -5.80
CA GLY A 85 6.22 3.76 -5.42
C GLY A 85 5.09 4.42 -4.63
N GLY A 86 3.84 4.24 -5.06
CA GLY A 86 2.68 4.87 -4.44
C GLY A 86 2.28 4.21 -3.13
N PHE A 87 2.38 2.89 -3.00
CA PHE A 87 1.96 2.21 -1.76
C PHE A 87 3.14 1.80 -0.87
N LEU A 88 4.03 0.93 -1.36
CA LEU A 88 5.06 0.30 -0.50
C LEU A 88 6.12 1.32 -0.04
N GLU A 89 6.61 2.17 -0.94
CA GLU A 89 7.54 3.22 -0.56
C GLU A 89 6.88 4.25 0.37
N SER A 90 5.67 4.74 0.05
CA SER A 90 4.94 5.68 0.92
C SER A 90 4.55 5.10 2.28
N LEU A 91 4.32 3.79 2.37
CA LEU A 91 4.12 3.09 3.64
C LEU A 91 5.42 2.98 4.43
N ALA A 92 6.53 2.68 3.78
CA ALA A 92 7.82 2.42 4.43
C ALA A 92 8.58 3.70 4.82
N GLU A 93 8.50 4.74 4.00
CA GLU A 93 9.31 5.95 4.12
C GLU A 93 9.14 6.70 5.45
N PRO A 94 7.94 6.96 5.98
CA PRO A 94 7.81 7.73 7.21
C PRO A 94 8.07 6.91 8.48
N LEU A 95 8.22 5.58 8.38
CA LEU A 95 8.40 4.71 9.53
C LEU A 95 9.80 4.86 10.14
N ALA A 96 9.84 5.05 11.45
CA ALA A 96 11.06 5.03 12.22
C ALA A 96 11.52 3.59 12.52
N PRO A 97 12.83 3.33 12.70
CA PRO A 97 13.33 2.00 13.04
C PRO A 97 12.75 1.41 14.33
N ASP A 98 12.29 2.27 15.26
CA ASP A 98 11.69 1.93 16.55
C ASP A 98 10.16 2.08 16.57
N GLU A 99 9.52 2.21 15.40
CA GLU A 99 8.07 2.35 15.29
C GLU A 99 7.35 1.17 15.97
N PRO A 100 6.48 1.42 16.98
CA PRO A 100 5.79 0.35 17.70
C PRO A 100 4.91 -0.57 16.84
N GLY A 101 4.44 -0.07 15.69
CA GLY A 101 3.65 -0.83 14.71
C GLY A 101 4.49 -1.74 13.80
N LEU A 102 5.81 -1.61 13.79
CA LEU A 102 6.68 -2.32 12.85
C LEU A 102 6.54 -3.85 12.91
N PRO A 103 6.49 -4.52 14.09
CA PRO A 103 6.27 -5.97 14.14
C PRO A 103 4.95 -6.42 13.50
N LEU A 104 3.91 -5.59 13.63
CA LEU A 104 2.60 -5.86 13.03
C LEU A 104 2.67 -5.73 11.50
N LEU A 105 3.30 -4.67 11.00
CA LEU A 105 3.56 -4.50 9.56
C LEU A 105 4.32 -5.69 8.98
N LEU A 106 5.43 -6.07 9.61
CA LEU A 106 6.29 -7.16 9.12
C LEU A 106 5.56 -8.50 9.08
N ALA A 107 4.71 -8.78 10.06
CA ALA A 107 3.89 -9.99 10.11
C ALA A 107 2.83 -10.05 9.00
N ALA A 108 2.37 -8.88 8.54
CA ALA A 108 1.33 -8.73 7.54
C ALA A 108 1.86 -8.75 6.09
N LEU A 109 3.15 -8.43 5.88
CA LEU A 109 3.73 -8.33 4.55
C LEU A 109 3.78 -9.68 3.82
N GLY A 110 3.26 -9.68 2.60
CA GLY A 110 3.44 -10.77 1.65
C GLY A 110 4.87 -10.89 1.12
N PRO A 111 5.21 -12.02 0.46
CA PRO A 111 6.57 -12.29 0.00
C PRO A 111 7.05 -11.33 -1.09
N ALA A 112 6.20 -10.92 -2.04
CA ALA A 112 6.60 -10.00 -3.09
C ALA A 112 6.82 -8.59 -2.52
N SER A 113 5.91 -8.10 -1.68
CA SER A 113 6.05 -6.82 -1.00
C SER A 113 7.31 -6.78 -0.11
N ARG A 114 7.57 -7.86 0.63
CA ARG A 114 8.79 -7.99 1.44
C ARG A 114 10.06 -7.96 0.59
N ALA A 115 10.11 -8.73 -0.49
CA ALA A 115 11.28 -8.77 -1.38
C ALA A 115 11.55 -7.40 -2.01
N TYR A 116 10.50 -6.69 -2.41
CA TYR A 116 10.61 -5.33 -2.93
C TYR A 116 11.17 -4.36 -1.87
N LEU A 117 10.59 -4.33 -0.66
CA LEU A 117 11.05 -3.44 0.40
C LEU A 117 12.51 -3.71 0.79
N GLN A 118 12.95 -4.96 0.86
CA GLN A 118 14.36 -5.32 1.07
C GLN A 118 15.28 -4.75 -0.02
N HIS A 119 14.82 -4.77 -1.28
CA HIS A 119 15.57 -4.18 -2.38
C HIS A 119 15.63 -2.65 -2.25
N TRP A 120 14.48 -2.03 -1.99
CA TRP A 120 14.36 -0.58 -1.81
C TRP A 120 15.24 -0.07 -0.67
N GLN A 121 15.31 -0.75 0.48
CA GLN A 121 16.19 -0.39 1.59
C GLN A 121 17.67 -0.32 1.20
N ARG A 122 18.14 -1.27 0.37
CA ARG A 122 19.52 -1.29 -0.12
C ARG A 122 19.80 -0.12 -1.05
N PHE A 123 18.81 0.28 -1.83
CA PHE A 123 18.89 1.40 -2.77
C PHE A 123 18.81 2.75 -2.05
N SER A 124 17.85 2.94 -1.15
CA SER A 124 17.58 4.21 -0.45
C SER A 124 18.51 4.45 0.73
N GLY A 125 19.17 3.40 1.26
CA GLY A 125 19.97 3.46 2.48
C GLY A 125 19.11 3.56 3.76
N ARG A 126 17.78 3.48 3.65
CA ARG A 126 16.87 3.47 4.80
C ARG A 126 16.75 2.06 5.36
N ALA A 127 17.00 1.91 6.65
CA ALA A 127 16.83 0.64 7.35
C ALA A 127 15.51 0.61 8.11
N LEU A 128 14.66 -0.36 7.80
CA LEU A 128 13.54 -0.82 8.62
C LEU A 128 13.94 -2.17 9.20
N PRO A 129 14.22 -2.25 10.51
CA PRO A 129 14.66 -3.49 11.15
C PRO A 129 13.68 -4.64 10.91
N GLY A 130 14.19 -5.84 10.64
CA GLY A 130 13.37 -7.05 10.48
C GLY A 130 12.86 -7.33 9.07
N LEU A 131 13.18 -6.45 8.10
CA LEU A 131 13.11 -6.75 6.67
C LEU A 131 14.36 -7.47 6.20
#